data_AF-A0ABD5W533-F1
#
_entry.id   AF-A0ABD5W533-F1
#
_cell.length_a   1.000
_cell.length_b   1.000
_cell.length_c   1.000
_cell.angle_alpha   90.00
_cell.angle_beta   90.00
_cell.angle_gamma   90.00
#
_symmetry.space_group_name_H-M   'P 1'
#
loop_
_entity.id
_entity.type
_entity.pdbx_description
1 polymer ?
#
loop_
_entity_poly.entity_id
_entity_poly.type
_entity_poly.pdbx_seq_one_letter_code
_entity_poly.pdbx_strand_id
1 'polypeptide(L)'
;MGIAVEGSEEASVTLALALSALRECQDPAAVVADASEWSRHVAVVDRRPAAVRDFAEEHDISWSDTFDGDKWETMEALRSSTRTPRHVFVGVTDGDRTIAMHLDWEYRPLEEAAEKAHWTLKRHDSEPGLRDRLGDLWPF
;
A
#
# COMPACT_ATOMS: atom_id res chain seq x y z
N MET A 1 -5.78 -23.87 -31.98
CA MET A 1 -6.47 -22.83 -31.21
C MET A 1 -5.69 -22.68 -29.91
N GLY A 2 -4.61 -21.91 -29.97
CA GLY A 2 -3.74 -21.67 -28.83
C GLY A 2 -4.22 -20.37 -28.20
N ILE A 3 -4.84 -20.47 -27.02
CA ILE A 3 -4.88 -19.31 -26.14
C ILE A 3 -3.46 -19.15 -25.60
N ALA A 4 -2.68 -18.29 -26.26
CA ALA A 4 -1.61 -17.63 -25.55
C ALA A 4 -2.32 -16.84 -24.45
N VAL A 5 -2.21 -17.30 -23.21
CA VAL A 5 -2.41 -16.44 -22.06
C VAL A 5 -1.42 -15.29 -22.26
N GLU A 6 -1.95 -14.13 -22.67
CA GLU A 6 -1.19 -12.88 -22.64
C GLU A 6 -0.89 -12.61 -21.17
N GLY A 7 0.22 -13.15 -20.69
CA GLY A 7 0.87 -12.62 -19.52
C GLY A 7 1.30 -11.19 -19.84
N SER A 8 1.11 -10.29 -18.88
CA SER A 8 1.81 -9.03 -18.73
C SER A 8 1.39 -7.78 -19.55
N GLU A 9 0.13 -7.33 -19.41
CA GLU A 9 -0.15 -5.89 -19.12
C GLU A 9 0.06 -5.58 -17.62
N GLU A 10 0.76 -6.48 -16.95
CA GLU A 10 0.90 -6.66 -15.51
C GLU A 10 2.07 -5.79 -15.05
N ALA A 11 1.88 -5.03 -13.97
CA ALA A 11 2.83 -4.05 -13.44
C ALA A 11 3.04 -2.76 -14.27
N SER A 12 1.98 -1.96 -14.44
CA SER A 12 2.07 -0.51 -14.78
C SER A 12 1.90 0.42 -13.56
N VAL A 13 1.80 -0.15 -12.35
CA VAL A 13 1.45 0.58 -11.13
C VAL A 13 2.69 0.75 -10.26
N THR A 14 2.87 1.95 -9.70
CA THR A 14 3.77 2.17 -8.56
C THR A 14 2.93 2.17 -7.29
N LEU A 15 3.19 1.22 -6.40
CA LEU A 15 2.53 1.06 -5.12
C LEU A 15 3.44 1.53 -3.99
N ALA A 16 2.95 2.45 -3.18
CA ALA A 16 3.53 2.77 -1.88
C ALA A 16 2.64 2.19 -0.77
N LEU A 17 3.24 1.47 0.17
CA LEU A 17 2.59 0.87 1.33
C LEU A 17 3.09 1.59 2.58
N ALA A 18 2.19 2.15 3.37
CA ALA A 18 2.57 2.67 4.67
C ALA A 18 3.04 1.54 5.59
N LEU A 19 4.15 1.72 6.31
CA LEU A 19 4.60 0.76 7.32
C LEU A 19 3.52 0.49 8.37
N SER A 20 2.79 1.54 8.77
CA SER A 20 1.66 1.42 9.69
C SER A 20 0.56 0.49 9.15
N ALA A 21 0.40 0.41 7.82
CA ALA A 21 -0.56 -0.51 7.20
C ALA A 21 -0.03 -1.95 7.22
N LEU A 22 1.24 -2.18 6.86
CA LEU A 22 1.84 -3.52 6.92
C LEU A 22 1.82 -4.12 8.33
N ARG A 23 1.92 -3.29 9.37
CA ARG A 23 1.82 -3.73 10.77
C ARG A 23 0.47 -4.36 11.11
N GLU A 24 -0.59 -3.96 10.40
CA GLU A 24 -1.94 -4.50 10.54
C GLU A 24 -2.16 -5.78 9.73
N CYS A 25 -1.22 -6.19 8.87
CA CYS A 25 -1.30 -7.44 8.11
C CYS A 25 -0.80 -8.63 8.94
N GLN A 26 -1.47 -9.80 8.88
CA GLN A 26 -1.00 -11.00 9.57
C GLN A 26 0.36 -11.44 9.06
N ASP A 27 0.54 -11.39 7.74
CA ASP A 27 1.78 -11.75 7.07
C ASP A 27 2.25 -10.60 6.17
N PRO A 28 3.07 -9.67 6.71
CA PRO A 28 3.51 -8.51 5.94
C PRO A 28 4.45 -8.88 4.78
N ALA A 29 5.20 -9.98 4.90
CA ALA A 29 6.08 -10.47 3.83
C ALA A 29 5.26 -10.98 2.64
N ALA A 30 4.21 -11.76 2.89
CA ALA A 30 3.28 -12.23 1.86
C ALA A 30 2.57 -11.07 1.16
N VAL A 31 2.18 -10.02 1.90
CA VAL A 31 1.55 -8.82 1.31
C VAL A 31 2.49 -8.09 0.36
N VAL A 32 3.75 -7.92 0.74
CA VAL A 32 4.76 -7.28 -0.13
C VAL A 32 5.08 -8.15 -1.34
N ALA A 33 5.17 -9.47 -1.15
CA ALA A 33 5.40 -10.42 -2.24
C ALA A 33 4.26 -10.40 -3.26
N ASP A 34 3.02 -10.53 -2.81
CA ASP A 34 1.81 -10.45 -3.66
C ASP A 34 1.75 -9.11 -4.39
N ALA A 35 1.95 -8.00 -3.67
CA ALA A 35 1.98 -6.66 -4.27
C ALA A 35 3.04 -6.55 -5.38
N SER A 36 4.18 -7.22 -5.21
CA SER A 36 5.28 -7.21 -6.19
C SER A 36 4.99 -8.06 -7.43
N GLU A 37 3.99 -8.96 -7.39
CA GLU A 37 3.61 -9.76 -8.56
C GLU A 37 2.82 -8.93 -9.59
N TRP A 38 1.97 -8.00 -9.14
CA TRP A 38 1.09 -7.22 -10.03
C TRP A 38 1.46 -5.75 -10.16
N SER A 39 2.39 -5.25 -9.34
CA SER A 39 2.89 -3.87 -9.42
C SER A 39 4.35 -3.84 -9.87
N ARG A 40 4.75 -2.70 -10.45
CA ARG A 40 6.11 -2.53 -11.02
C ARG A 40 7.13 -2.14 -9.98
N HIS A 41 6.65 -1.36 -9.03
CA HIS A 41 7.45 -0.78 -7.96
C HIS A 41 6.61 -0.87 -6.70
N VAL A 42 7.08 -1.63 -5.73
CA VAL A 42 6.54 -1.65 -4.37
C VAL A 42 7.53 -0.95 -3.47
N ALA A 43 7.07 0.06 -2.74
CA ALA A 43 7.89 0.72 -1.74
C ALA A 43 7.15 0.74 -0.41
N VAL A 44 7.87 0.46 0.67
CA VAL A 44 7.35 0.63 2.03
C VAL A 44 7.82 1.98 2.55
N VAL A 45 6.89 2.80 3.01
CA VAL A 45 7.15 4.17 3.45
C VAL A 45 6.68 4.40 4.88
N ASP A 46 7.45 5.15 5.65
CA ASP A 46 7.07 5.62 6.98
C ASP A 46 7.66 7.01 7.23
N ARG A 47 7.24 7.69 8.30
CA ARG A 47 7.94 8.89 8.75
C ARG A 47 9.36 8.61 9.23
N ARG A 48 9.62 7.37 9.69
CA ARG A 48 10.92 6.95 10.19
C ARG A 48 11.52 5.89 9.26
N PRO A 49 12.47 6.23 8.40
CA PRO A 49 13.10 5.25 7.50
C PRO A 49 13.77 4.09 8.26
N ALA A 50 14.34 4.38 9.45
CA ALA A 50 14.87 3.34 10.33
C ALA A 50 13.79 2.33 10.75
N ALA A 51 12.58 2.77 11.09
CA ALA A 51 11.50 1.87 11.50
C ALA A 51 11.05 0.93 10.38
N VAL A 52 11.20 1.33 9.11
CA VAL A 52 10.96 0.46 7.96
C VAL A 52 12.03 -0.62 7.89
N ARG A 53 13.31 -0.26 8.05
CA ARG A 53 14.42 -1.21 8.05
C ARG A 53 14.31 -2.23 9.18
N ASP A 54 14.12 -1.77 10.41
CA ASP A 54 13.96 -2.66 11.57
C ASP A 54 12.80 -3.65 11.37
N PHE A 55 11.68 -3.18 10.81
CA PHE A 55 10.52 -4.03 10.52
C PHE A 55 10.79 -5.03 9.39
N ALA A 56 11.47 -4.62 8.33
CA ALA A 56 11.82 -5.50 7.22
C ALA A 56 12.77 -6.63 7.66
N GLU A 57 13.77 -6.31 8.50
CA GLU A 57 14.67 -7.30 9.10
C GLU A 57 13.92 -8.27 10.03
N GLU A 58 12.98 -7.78 10.85
CA GLU A 58 12.20 -8.62 11.78
C GLU A 58 11.26 -9.59 11.06
N HIS A 59 10.74 -9.20 9.89
CA HIS A 59 9.74 -9.96 9.13
C HIS A 59 10.28 -10.65 7.87
N ASP A 60 11.61 -10.70 7.69
CA ASP A 60 12.29 -11.30 6.53
C ASP A 60 11.77 -10.76 5.17
N ILE A 61 11.40 -9.47 5.15
CA ILE A 61 10.85 -8.84 3.96
C ILE A 61 12.01 -8.50 3.01
N SER A 62 12.08 -9.18 1.86
CA SER A 62 13.01 -8.83 0.79
C SER A 62 12.50 -7.61 0.02
N TRP A 63 13.28 -6.54 0.03
CA TRP A 63 12.96 -5.22 -0.55
C TRP A 63 14.12 -4.79 -1.44
N SER A 64 13.81 -4.42 -2.68
CA SER A 64 14.82 -3.96 -3.65
C SER A 64 15.14 -2.48 -3.52
N ASP A 65 14.21 -1.68 -2.98
CA ASP A 65 14.30 -0.22 -2.98
C ASP A 65 14.01 0.36 -1.59
N THR A 66 15.05 0.42 -0.75
CA THR A 66 15.04 1.17 0.51
C THR A 66 15.30 2.64 0.20
N PHE A 67 14.36 3.52 0.56
CA PHE A 67 14.56 4.97 0.49
C PHE A 67 14.81 5.53 1.89
N ASP A 68 15.85 6.37 2.00
CA ASP A 68 16.34 6.94 3.27
C ASP A 68 15.52 8.18 3.73
N GLY A 69 14.52 8.60 2.95
CA GLY A 69 13.69 9.78 3.21
C GLY A 69 12.43 9.47 4.00
N ASP A 70 11.83 10.51 4.61
CA ASP A 70 10.46 10.43 5.17
C ASP A 70 9.48 9.98 4.06
N LYS A 71 8.33 9.43 4.44
CA LYS A 71 7.30 8.98 3.49
C LYS A 71 6.98 10.00 2.40
N TRP A 72 7.01 11.30 2.70
CA TRP A 72 6.82 12.33 1.69
C TRP A 72 7.91 12.32 0.61
N GLU A 73 9.18 12.44 1.04
CA GLU A 73 10.33 12.51 0.12
C GLU A 73 10.44 11.24 -0.71
N THR A 74 10.17 10.09 -0.10
CA THR A 74 10.17 8.81 -0.79
C THR A 74 9.07 8.74 -1.86
N MET A 75 7.84 9.14 -1.53
CA MET A 75 6.74 9.14 -2.50
C MET A 75 6.96 10.17 -3.63
N GLU A 76 7.52 11.34 -3.32
CA GLU A 76 7.86 12.34 -4.33
C GLU A 76 8.97 11.83 -5.28
N ALA A 77 9.99 11.19 -4.73
CA ALA A 77 11.06 10.57 -5.49
C ALA A 77 10.53 9.42 -6.37
N LEU A 78 9.65 8.57 -5.84
CA LEU A 78 8.98 7.51 -6.59
C LEU A 78 8.17 8.08 -7.75
N ARG A 79 7.36 9.12 -7.53
CA ARG A 79 6.60 9.77 -8.61
C ARG A 79 7.51 10.33 -9.70
N SER A 80 8.63 10.94 -9.30
CA SER A 80 9.57 11.57 -10.23
C SER A 80 10.41 10.56 -11.01
N SER A 81 10.75 9.44 -10.39
CA SER A 81 11.58 8.37 -10.97
C SER A 81 10.76 7.34 -11.76
N THR A 82 9.54 7.05 -11.32
CA THR A 82 8.66 6.07 -11.97
C THR A 82 7.81 6.77 -13.02
N ARG A 83 8.04 6.44 -14.30
CA ARG A 83 7.20 6.88 -15.43
C ARG A 83 5.94 6.05 -15.58
N THR A 84 5.34 5.63 -14.47
CA THR A 84 4.13 4.82 -14.45
C THR A 84 2.90 5.72 -14.59
N PRO A 85 1.85 5.27 -15.32
CA PRO A 85 0.62 6.03 -15.48
C PRO A 85 -0.23 6.07 -14.19
N ARG A 86 0.04 5.21 -13.20
CA ARG A 86 -0.77 5.09 -11.99
C ARG A 86 0.09 4.91 -10.75
N HIS A 87 -0.10 5.80 -9.78
CA HIS A 87 0.54 5.76 -8.47
C HIS A 87 -0.52 5.53 -7.40
N VAL A 88 -0.38 4.47 -6.61
CA VAL A 88 -1.34 4.08 -5.57
C VAL A 88 -0.63 4.11 -4.22
N PHE A 89 -1.24 4.75 -3.24
CA PHE A 89 -0.76 4.78 -1.86
C PHE A 89 -1.74 4.07 -0.94
N VAL A 90 -1.28 3.01 -0.29
CA VAL A 90 -2.06 2.25 0.68
C VAL A 90 -1.67 2.67 2.10
N GLY A 91 -2.63 3.15 2.88
CA GLY A 91 -2.41 3.63 4.24
C GLY A 91 -3.57 3.33 5.18
N VAL A 92 -3.39 3.68 6.45
CA VAL A 92 -4.41 3.46 7.51
C VAL A 92 -4.77 4.75 8.25
N THR A 93 -4.01 5.84 8.05
CA THR A 93 -4.25 7.11 8.75
C THR A 93 -4.75 8.21 7.82
N ASP A 94 -5.47 9.19 8.37
CA ASP A 94 -5.88 10.39 7.62
C ASP A 94 -4.68 11.23 7.15
N GLY A 95 -3.57 11.18 7.89
CA GLY A 95 -2.30 11.76 7.48
C GLY A 95 -1.71 11.09 6.24
N ASP A 96 -1.99 9.81 6.00
CA ASP A 96 -1.60 9.12 4.77
C ASP A 96 -2.43 9.61 3.58
N ARG A 97 -3.75 9.75 3.79
CA ARG A 97 -4.66 10.29 2.79
C ARG A 97 -4.28 11.71 2.35
N THR A 98 -3.93 12.55 3.32
CA THR A 98 -3.49 13.92 3.07
C THR A 98 -2.24 13.95 2.17
N ILE A 99 -1.24 13.11 2.45
CA ILE A 99 -0.01 13.04 1.64
C ILE A 99 -0.30 12.56 0.23
N ALA A 100 -1.11 11.51 0.07
CA ALA A 100 -1.50 11.04 -1.26
C ALA A 100 -2.19 12.14 -2.07
N MET A 101 -3.13 12.85 -1.46
CA MET A 101 -3.82 13.95 -2.14
C MET A 101 -2.87 15.06 -2.57
N HIS A 102 -1.89 15.42 -1.72
CA HIS A 102 -0.91 16.45 -2.09
C HIS A 102 0.05 16.02 -3.19
N LEU A 103 0.41 14.74 -3.24
CA LEU A 103 1.33 14.19 -4.23
C LEU A 103 0.62 13.75 -5.53
N ASP A 104 -0.71 13.87 -5.59
CA ASP A 104 -1.56 13.36 -6.67
C ASP A 104 -1.51 11.82 -6.83
N TRP A 105 -1.42 11.12 -5.69
CA TRP A 105 -1.46 9.66 -5.62
C TRP A 105 -2.88 9.17 -5.32
N GLU A 106 -3.25 8.03 -5.90
CA GLU A 106 -4.52 7.38 -5.58
C GLU A 106 -4.44 6.77 -4.17
N TYR A 107 -5.10 7.38 -3.20
CA TYR A 107 -5.19 6.83 -1.86
C TYR A 107 -6.15 5.64 -1.80
N ARG A 108 -5.69 4.54 -1.20
CA ARG A 108 -6.49 3.37 -0.88
C ARG A 108 -6.35 3.03 0.61
N PRO A 109 -7.44 2.88 1.36
CA PRO A 109 -7.34 2.37 2.72
C PRO A 109 -6.91 0.90 2.69
N LEU A 110 -6.15 0.48 3.70
CA LEU A 110 -5.67 -0.90 3.81
C LEU A 110 -6.81 -1.92 3.74
N GLU A 111 -7.95 -1.65 4.37
CA GLU A 111 -9.11 -2.56 4.37
C GLU A 111 -9.58 -2.85 2.93
N GLU A 112 -9.80 -1.80 2.12
CA GLU A 112 -10.20 -1.97 0.72
C GLU A 112 -9.11 -2.68 -0.12
N ALA A 113 -7.83 -2.42 0.18
CA ALA A 113 -6.72 -3.07 -0.52
C ALA A 113 -6.65 -4.56 -0.16
N ALA A 114 -6.79 -4.90 1.12
CA ALA A 114 -6.78 -6.25 1.64
C ALA A 114 -7.96 -7.07 1.13
N GLU A 115 -9.16 -6.48 1.06
CA GLU A 115 -10.33 -7.15 0.47
C GLU A 115 -10.11 -7.51 -1.00
N LYS A 116 -9.52 -6.59 -1.78
CA LYS A 116 -9.27 -6.81 -3.21
C LYS A 116 -8.14 -7.80 -3.49
N ALA A 117 -7.08 -7.72 -2.69
CA ALA A 117 -5.89 -8.56 -2.84
C ALA A 117 -5.95 -9.83 -1.97
N HIS A 118 -7.08 -10.07 -1.29
CA HIS A 118 -7.28 -11.20 -0.38
C HIS A 118 -6.22 -11.29 0.73
N TRP A 119 -5.68 -10.14 1.16
CA TRP A 119 -4.72 -10.09 2.26
C TRP A 119 -5.42 -10.31 3.60
N THR A 120 -4.77 -11.09 4.46
CA THR A 120 -5.32 -11.36 5.78
C THR A 120 -4.79 -10.33 6.78
N LEU A 121 -5.69 -9.50 7.31
CA LEU A 121 -5.35 -8.53 8.35
C LEU A 121 -5.33 -9.21 9.74
N LYS A 122 -4.46 -8.73 10.63
CA LYS A 122 -4.48 -9.10 12.05
C LYS A 122 -5.88 -8.74 12.54
N ARG A 123 -6.55 -9.67 13.21
CA ARG A 123 -7.87 -9.42 13.78
C ARG A 123 -7.73 -8.35 14.87
N HIS A 124 -7.83 -7.09 14.48
CA HIS A 124 -8.56 -6.14 15.28
C HIS A 124 -10.03 -6.34 14.88
N ASP A 125 -10.95 -6.38 15.84
CA ASP A 125 -12.35 -6.11 15.56
C ASP A 125 -12.39 -4.86 14.66
N SER A 126 -12.58 -5.03 13.34
CA SER A 126 -12.91 -3.92 12.46
C SER A 126 -14.21 -3.38 13.04
N GLU A 127 -14.10 -2.34 13.85
CA GLU A 127 -15.21 -1.44 14.01
C GLU A 127 -15.60 -1.05 12.59
N PRO A 128 -16.82 -1.39 12.14
CA PRO A 128 -17.19 -1.28 10.75
C PRO A 128 -16.86 0.14 10.29
N GLY A 129 -16.03 0.21 9.24
CA GLY A 129 -15.41 1.44 8.80
C GLY A 129 -16.44 2.55 8.71
N LEU A 130 -16.05 3.78 9.05
CA LEU A 130 -16.86 5.01 9.15
C LEU A 130 -18.01 5.16 8.13
N ARG A 131 -17.94 4.51 6.96
CA ARG A 131 -19.03 4.37 5.97
C ARG A 131 -20.26 3.61 6.48
N ASP A 132 -20.11 2.57 7.29
CA ASP A 132 -21.22 1.80 7.87
C ASP A 132 -21.95 2.62 8.96
N ARG A 133 -21.19 3.37 9.76
CA ARG A 133 -21.70 4.30 10.78
C ARG A 133 -22.45 5.51 10.22
N LEU A 134 -22.11 5.93 8.99
CA LEU A 134 -22.81 7.00 8.28
C LEU A 134 -24.08 6.52 7.56
N GLY A 135 -24.24 5.21 7.35
CA GLY A 135 -25.48 4.62 6.82
C GLY A 135 -26.62 4.61 7.85
N ASP A 136 -26.31 4.50 9.14
CA ASP A 136 -27.30 4.43 10.23
C ASP A 136 -27.77 5.82 10.72
N LEU A 137 -27.09 6.90 10.32
CA LEU A 137 -27.37 8.27 10.78
C LEU A 137 -28.21 9.13 9.80
N TRP A 138 -28.74 8.55 8.71
CA TRP A 138 -29.56 9.31 7.77
C TRP A 138 -30.95 8.70 7.53
N PRO A 139 -32.01 9.28 8.13
CA PRO A 139 -33.38 9.05 7.72
C PRO A 139 -33.91 10.28 6.98
N PHE A 140 -33.71 10.39 5.66
CA PHE A 140 -34.51 11.28 4.80
C PHE A 140 -34.65 10.70 3.40
#